data_AF-A0A0N9HWA7-F1
#
_entry.id   AF-A0A0N9HWA7-F1
#
_cell.length_a   1.000
_cell.length_b   1.000
_cell.length_c   1.000
_cell.angle_alpha   90.00
_cell.angle_beta   90.00
_cell.angle_gamma   90.00
#
_symmetry.space_group_name_H-M   'P 1'
#
loop_
_entity.id
_entity.type
_entity.pdbx_description
1 polymer ?
#
loop_
_entity_poly.entity_id
_entity_poly.type
_entity_poly.pdbx_seq_one_letter_code
_entity_poly.pdbx_strand_id
1 'polypeptide(L)'
;MAGTGEDLNLFFAALLSGRLLPPAQLAEMKRTVPATLFPHAGHGLGLVGFPLSCGVDIWGHGGTLPGYRTCGGVTADGRAVNASVNQIAESPDGSIHVMRVVDTAVCSPS
;
A
#
# COMPACT_ATOMS: atom_id res chain seq x y z
N MET A 1 3.86 -15.71 -2.47
CA MET A 1 5.07 -15.03 -2.98
C MET A 1 5.94 -14.68 -1.78
N ALA A 2 7.26 -14.77 -1.90
CA ALA A 2 8.22 -14.30 -0.90
C ALA A 2 9.06 -13.18 -1.53
N GLY A 3 9.43 -12.17 -0.74
CA GLY A 3 10.21 -11.01 -1.17
C GLY A 3 10.53 -10.11 0.03
N THR A 4 11.34 -9.07 -0.20
CA THR A 4 11.70 -8.08 0.81
C THR A 4 10.86 -6.81 0.70
N GLY A 5 10.93 -5.92 1.71
CA GLY A 5 10.29 -4.61 1.62
C GLY A 5 10.83 -3.75 0.47
N GLU A 6 12.13 -3.89 0.16
CA GLU A 6 12.76 -3.23 -0.98
C GLU A 6 12.22 -3.75 -2.32
N ASP A 7 12.08 -5.07 -2.46
CA ASP A 7 11.50 -5.67 -3.67
C ASP A 7 10.07 -5.16 -3.91
N LEU A 8 9.26 -5.07 -2.85
CA LEU A 8 7.90 -4.55 -2.94
C LEU A 8 7.88 -3.06 -3.34
N ASN A 9 8.77 -2.24 -2.77
CA ASN A 9 8.91 -0.84 -3.15
C ASN A 9 9.27 -0.70 -4.64
N LEU A 10 10.25 -1.47 -5.10
CA LEU A 10 10.67 -1.47 -6.51
C LEU A 10 9.53 -1.91 -7.43
N PHE A 11 8.82 -2.97 -7.08
CA PHE A 11 7.69 -3.48 -7.84
C PHE A 11 6.57 -2.44 -7.98
N PHE A 12 6.08 -1.88 -6.86
CA PHE A 12 5.00 -0.91 -6.91
C PHE A 12 5.43 0.40 -7.58
N ALA A 13 6.68 0.84 -7.37
CA ALA A 13 7.20 2.02 -8.07
C ALA A 13 7.27 1.78 -9.59
N ALA A 14 7.71 0.61 -10.03
CA ALA A 14 7.73 0.25 -11.45
C ALA A 14 6.32 0.11 -12.05
N LEU A 15 5.38 -0.48 -11.31
CA LEU A 15 3.99 -0.60 -11.73
C LEU A 15 3.34 0.78 -11.90
N LEU A 16 3.43 1.63 -10.89
CA LEU A 16 2.73 2.92 -10.83
C LEU A 16 3.36 3.99 -11.72
N SER A 17 4.64 3.84 -12.07
CA SER A 17 5.29 4.65 -13.12
C SER A 17 5.00 4.16 -14.55
N GLY A 18 4.20 3.10 -14.72
CA GLY A 18 3.84 2.57 -16.04
C GLY A 18 4.95 1.79 -16.73
N ARG A 19 6.03 1.39 -16.02
CA ARG A 19 7.11 0.58 -16.60
C ARG A 19 6.71 -0.87 -16.83
N LEU A 20 5.72 -1.38 -16.10
CA LEU A 20 5.30 -2.78 -16.17
C LEU A 20 4.07 -3.01 -17.05
N LEU A 21 3.23 -1.99 -17.24
CA LEU A 21 1.97 -2.11 -17.98
C LEU A 21 1.75 -0.89 -18.88
N PRO A 22 1.11 -1.06 -20.05
CA PRO A 22 0.69 0.08 -20.84
C PRO A 22 -0.36 0.92 -20.10
N PRO A 23 -0.52 2.21 -20.46
CA PRO A 23 -1.35 3.15 -19.70
C PRO A 23 -2.81 2.70 -19.52
N ALA A 24 -3.41 2.06 -20.53
CA ALA A 24 -4.80 1.60 -20.46
C ALA A 24 -5.00 0.51 -19.39
N GLN A 25 -4.07 -0.45 -19.30
CA GLN A 25 -4.13 -1.52 -18.29
C GLN A 25 -3.87 -0.99 -16.88
N LEU A 26 -2.92 -0.05 -16.73
CA LEU A 26 -2.69 0.59 -15.43
C LEU A 26 -3.92 1.42 -14.99
N ALA A 27 -4.59 2.10 -15.92
CA ALA A 27 -5.83 2.80 -15.64
C ALA A 27 -6.93 1.84 -15.16
N GLU A 28 -7.09 0.67 -15.78
CA GLU A 28 -8.02 -0.35 -15.29
C GLU A 28 -7.65 -0.89 -13.91
N MET A 29 -6.36 -1.08 -13.61
CA MET A 29 -5.93 -1.48 -12.26
C MET A 29 -6.26 -0.43 -11.19
N LYS A 30 -6.21 0.87 -11.54
CA LYS A 30 -6.52 1.99 -10.66
C LYS A 30 -8.01 2.35 -10.63
N ARG A 31 -8.86 1.71 -11.44
CA ARG A 31 -10.30 1.91 -11.41
C ARG A 31 -10.89 1.15 -10.22
N THR A 32 -11.18 1.88 -9.15
CA THR A 32 -11.56 1.28 -7.85
C THR A 32 -13.07 1.16 -7.66
N VAL A 33 -13.44 0.22 -6.80
CA VAL A 33 -14.72 0.23 -6.07
C VAL A 33 -14.44 0.57 -4.59
N PRO A 34 -15.42 1.10 -3.84
CA PRO A 34 -15.26 1.34 -2.40
C PRO A 34 -14.86 0.07 -1.65
N ALA A 35 -13.92 0.17 -0.72
CA ALA A 35 -13.44 -0.94 0.09
C ALA A 35 -13.48 -0.62 1.58
N THR A 36 -13.84 -1.59 2.42
CA THR A 36 -13.95 -1.45 3.88
C THR A 36 -12.64 -1.74 4.60
N LEU A 37 -11.49 -1.52 3.95
CA LEU A 37 -10.15 -1.76 4.51
C LEU A 37 -9.70 -0.58 5.38
N PHE A 38 -9.86 0.64 4.86
CA PHE A 38 -9.54 1.91 5.52
C PHE A 38 -10.56 2.98 5.10
N PRO A 39 -10.71 4.07 5.87
CA PRO A 39 -11.52 5.20 5.45
C PRO A 39 -11.11 5.70 4.06
N HIS A 40 -12.09 5.85 3.17
CA HIS A 40 -11.90 6.30 1.78
C HIS A 40 -11.01 5.37 0.93
N ALA A 41 -10.80 4.12 1.35
CA ALA A 41 -10.08 3.15 0.53
C ALA A 41 -10.89 2.73 -0.70
N GLY A 42 -10.20 2.64 -1.83
CA GLY A 42 -10.68 2.03 -3.05
C GLY A 42 -9.86 0.79 -3.37
N HIS A 43 -10.53 -0.28 -3.81
CA HIS A 43 -9.89 -1.49 -4.31
C HIS A 43 -10.14 -1.61 -5.82
N GLY A 44 -9.06 -1.60 -6.60
CA GLY A 44 -9.08 -1.84 -8.05
C GLY A 44 -8.72 -3.29 -8.36
N LEU A 45 -8.01 -3.52 -9.45
CA LEU A 45 -7.57 -4.89 -9.83
C LEU A 45 -6.25 -5.22 -9.14
N GLY A 46 -6.32 -5.83 -7.96
CA GLY A 46 -5.14 -6.23 -7.17
C GLY A 46 -4.32 -5.04 -6.64
N LEU A 47 -4.91 -3.85 -6.61
CA LEU A 47 -4.27 -2.61 -6.19
C LEU A 47 -5.26 -1.82 -5.32
N VAL A 48 -4.79 -1.34 -4.18
CA VAL A 48 -5.56 -0.59 -3.20
C VAL A 48 -4.99 0.82 -3.12
N GLY A 49 -5.87 1.81 -3.16
CA GLY A 49 -5.54 3.24 -2.99
C GLY A 49 -6.33 3.83 -1.82
N PHE A 50 -5.70 4.66 -1.02
CA PHE A 50 -6.36 5.42 0.04
C PHE A 50 -5.56 6.68 0.39
N PRO A 51 -6.24 7.75 0.87
CA PRO A 51 -5.57 8.95 1.32
C PRO A 51 -4.87 8.73 2.67
N LEU A 52 -3.68 9.28 2.80
CA LEU A 52 -2.95 9.41 4.06
C LEU A 52 -3.35 10.67 4.83
N SER A 53 -2.92 10.78 6.08
CA SER A 53 -3.25 11.90 6.98
C SER A 53 -2.83 13.26 6.44
N CYS A 54 -1.79 13.31 5.61
CA CYS A 54 -1.32 14.53 4.93
C CYS A 54 -2.03 14.82 3.60
N GLY A 55 -3.08 14.09 3.24
CA GLY A 55 -3.85 14.29 2.01
C GLY A 55 -3.22 13.72 0.74
N VAL A 56 -2.09 13.01 0.86
CA VAL A 56 -1.44 12.31 -0.26
C VAL A 56 -2.04 10.92 -0.40
N ASP A 57 -2.39 10.54 -1.63
CA ASP A 57 -2.80 9.18 -1.93
C ASP A 57 -1.59 8.24 -2.01
N ILE A 58 -1.69 7.10 -1.34
CA ILE A 58 -0.75 5.99 -1.48
C ILE A 58 -1.44 4.82 -2.19
N TRP A 59 -0.70 4.18 -3.10
CA TRP A 59 -1.18 3.03 -3.86
C TRP A 59 -0.29 1.81 -3.65
N GLY A 60 -0.88 0.66 -3.36
CA GLY A 60 -0.14 -0.58 -3.12
C GLY A 60 -1.06 -1.74 -2.80
N HIS A 61 -0.58 -2.70 -2.01
CA HIS A 61 -1.40 -3.77 -1.47
C HIS A 61 -0.75 -4.36 -0.22
N GLY A 62 -1.54 -4.62 0.82
CA GLY A 62 -1.08 -5.31 2.03
C GLY A 62 -1.25 -6.83 1.94
N GLY A 63 -0.59 -7.59 2.81
CA GLY A 63 -0.71 -9.06 2.85
C GLY A 63 -0.88 -9.55 4.28
N THR A 64 -1.72 -10.55 4.49
CA THR A 64 -1.85 -11.22 5.79
C THR A 64 -1.69 -12.72 5.59
N LEU A 65 -0.70 -13.30 6.26
CA LEU A 65 -0.39 -14.73 6.30
C LEU A 65 -0.09 -15.12 7.74
N PRO A 66 -0.32 -16.36 8.20
CA PRO A 66 0.03 -16.77 9.55
C PRO A 66 1.47 -16.37 9.91
N GLY A 67 1.62 -15.56 10.96
CA GLY A 67 2.92 -15.03 11.40
C GLY A 67 3.47 -13.85 10.59
N TYR A 68 2.74 -13.29 9.61
CA TYR A 68 3.21 -12.16 8.81
C TYR A 68 2.09 -11.20 8.41
N ARG A 69 2.36 -9.90 8.56
CA ARG A 69 1.53 -8.84 7.98
C ARG A 69 2.43 -7.86 7.24
N THR A 70 2.01 -7.47 6.04
CA THR A 70 2.63 -6.40 5.26
C THR A 70 1.61 -5.32 4.92
N CYS A 71 2.06 -4.08 4.90
CA CYS A 71 1.29 -2.91 4.49
C CYS A 71 2.25 -1.91 3.83
N GLY A 72 1.81 -1.22 2.78
CA GLY A 72 2.65 -0.25 2.10
C GLY A 72 2.21 0.07 0.69
N GLY A 73 2.98 0.91 0.04
CA GLY A 73 2.72 1.38 -1.31
C GLY A 73 3.65 2.51 -1.72
N VAL A 74 3.25 3.18 -2.79
CA VAL A 74 3.98 4.29 -3.41
C VAL A 74 3.03 5.45 -3.65
N THR A 75 3.50 6.65 -3.37
CA THR A 75 2.81 7.92 -3.64
C THR A 75 3.10 8.42 -5.06
N ALA A 76 2.31 9.36 -5.55
CA ALA A 76 2.46 9.87 -6.94
C ALA A 76 3.83 10.55 -7.21
N ASP A 77 4.47 11.11 -6.18
CA ASP A 77 5.81 11.69 -6.23
C ASP A 77 6.94 10.65 -6.11
N GLY A 78 6.61 9.37 -5.96
CA GLY A 78 7.56 8.26 -5.96
C GLY A 78 8.08 7.83 -4.58
N ARG A 79 7.59 8.43 -3.49
CA ARG A 79 7.94 7.96 -2.13
C ARG A 79 7.35 6.56 -1.90
N ALA A 80 8.22 5.60 -1.58
CA ALA A 80 7.85 4.20 -1.39
C ALA A 80 8.09 3.77 0.06
N VAL A 81 7.08 3.17 0.68
CA VAL A 81 7.17 2.65 2.05
C VAL A 81 6.51 1.28 2.11
N ASN A 82 7.20 0.32 2.70
CA ASN A 82 6.65 -0.99 3.05
C ASN A 82 7.01 -1.33 4.50
N ALA A 83 6.00 -1.69 5.29
CA ALA A 83 6.15 -2.15 6.65
C ALA A 83 5.77 -3.63 6.73
N SER A 84 6.60 -4.42 7.40
CA SER A 84 6.32 -5.82 7.71
C SER A 84 6.43 -6.06 9.21
N VAL A 85 5.54 -6.90 9.72
CA VAL A 85 5.62 -7.45 11.08
C VAL A 85 5.53 -8.96 11.02
N ASN A 86 6.26 -9.64 11.90
CA ASN A 86 6.37 -11.10 11.99
C ASN A 86 5.38 -11.74 12.97
N GLN A 87 4.29 -11.02 13.27
CA GLN A 87 3.15 -11.52 14.03
C GLN A 87 1.87 -10.86 13.52
N ILE A 88 0.77 -11.60 13.51
CA ILE A 88 -0.56 -11.01 13.35
C ILE A 88 -1.03 -10.64 14.75
N ALA A 89 -1.40 -9.37 14.96
CA ALA A 89 -1.96 -8.97 16.24
C ALA A 89 -3.28 -9.70 16.50
N GLU A 90 -3.49 -10.11 17.75
CA GLU A 90 -4.76 -10.71 18.18
C GLU A 90 -5.89 -9.69 18.25
N SER A 91 -5.55 -8.40 18.42
CA SER A 91 -6.54 -7.33 18.45
C SER A 91 -7.02 -6.96 17.03
N PRO A 92 -8.31 -6.59 16.86
CA PRO A 92 -8.84 -6.08 15.60
C PRO A 92 -8.05 -4.87 15.06
N ASP A 93 -7.44 -4.08 15.95
CA ASP A 93 -6.77 -2.84 15.64
C ASP A 93 -5.32 -3.00 15.17
N GLY A 94 -4.74 -4.21 15.24
CA GLY A 94 -3.34 -4.42 14.84
C GLY A 94 -3.02 -3.95 13.43
N SER A 95 -3.96 -4.13 12.50
CA SER A 95 -3.84 -3.66 11.12
C SER A 95 -3.73 -2.13 11.03
N ILE A 96 -4.45 -1.41 11.89
CA ILE A 96 -4.44 0.05 11.96
C ILE A 96 -3.08 0.54 12.46
N HIS A 97 -2.49 -0.13 13.44
CA HIS A 97 -1.17 0.24 13.96
C HIS A 97 -0.06 0.09 12.91
N VAL A 98 -0.04 -1.00 12.15
CA VAL A 98 0.94 -1.17 11.06
C VAL A 98 0.73 -0.10 9.97
N MET A 99 -0.51 0.23 9.65
CA MET A 99 -0.80 1.32 8.72
C MET A 99 -0.36 2.69 9.22
N ARG A 100 -0.45 2.96 10.53
CA ARG A 100 0.02 4.21 11.12
C ARG A 100 1.53 4.40 10.94
N VAL A 101 2.30 3.31 10.90
CA VAL A 101 3.74 3.36 10.58
C VAL A 101 3.93 3.86 9.15
N VAL A 102 3.17 3.33 8.19
CA VAL A 102 3.22 3.77 6.78
C VAL A 102 2.84 5.25 6.66
N ASP A 103 1.74 5.65 7.29
CA ASP A 103 1.28 7.04 7.32
C ASP A 103 2.35 7.98 7.89
N THR A 104 2.90 7.65 9.06
CA THR A 104 3.94 8.45 9.71
C THR A 104 5.20 8.53 8.85
N ALA A 105 5.60 7.41 8.24
CA ALA A 105 6.78 7.33 7.39
C ALA A 105 6.62 8.09 6.07
N VAL A 106 5.41 8.44 5.64
CA VAL A 106 5.14 9.25 4.44
C VAL A 106 4.80 10.71 4.78
N CYS A 107 4.15 10.97 5.90
CA CYS A 107 3.60 12.28 6.22
C CYS A 107 4.41 13.07 7.27
N SER A 108 5.39 12.47 7.95
CA SER A 108 6.25 13.23 8.86
C SER A 108 7.12 14.24 8.10
N PRO A 109 7.23 15.51 8.58
CA PRO A 109 8.14 16.48 8.01
C PRO A 109 9.58 16.00 8.14
N SER A 110 10.38 16.22 7.08
CA SER A 110 11.84 15.96 7.09
C SER A 110 12.58 17.09 7.79
#